data_AF-A0A3R6E6L6-F1
#
_entry.id   AF-A0A3R6E6L6-F1
#
_cell.length_a   1.000
_cell.length_b   1.000
_cell.length_c   1.000
_cell.angle_alpha   90.00
_cell.angle_beta   90.00
_cell.angle_gamma   90.00
#
_symmetry.space_group_name_H-M   'P 1'
#
loop_
_entity.id
_entity.type
_entity.pdbx_description
1 polymer ?
#
loop_
_entity_poly.entity_id
_entity_poly.type
_entity_poly.pdbx_seq_one_letter_code
_entity_poly.pdbx_strand_id
1 'polypeptide(L)' 'MRITEEQERILGSLHCERLSSNVDNFRLVDDFYNGRNPSIVNTLQNEAYEDDANHRVAYYIM' A
#
# COMPACT_ATOMS: atom_id res chain seq x y z
N MET A 1 5.13 -25.48 8.51
CA MET A 1 5.03 -24.31 9.41
C MET A 1 3.66 -24.35 10.06
N ARG A 2 3.55 -24.34 11.40
CA ARG A 2 2.26 -24.27 12.11
C ARG A 2 2.14 -22.88 12.73
N ILE A 3 1.13 -22.13 12.32
CA ILE A 3 0.76 -20.84 12.93
C ILE A 3 -0.32 -21.08 13.98
N THR A 4 -0.47 -20.17 14.94
CA THR A 4 -1.53 -20.23 15.95
C THR A 4 -2.87 -19.78 15.36
N GLU A 5 -3.99 -20.15 16.00
CA GLU A 5 -5.33 -19.67 15.61
C GLU A 5 -5.41 -18.13 15.60
N GLU A 6 -4.71 -17.48 16.54
CA GLU A 6 -4.64 -16.01 16.58
C GLU A 6 -3.87 -15.44 15.39
N GLN A 7 -2.78 -16.09 14.96
CA GLN A 7 -2.05 -15.69 13.77
C GLN A 7 -2.90 -15.90 12.51
N GLU A 8 -3.67 -16.98 12.43
CA GLU A 8 -4.61 -17.23 11.33
C GLU A 8 -5.73 -16.18 11.29
N ARG A 9 -6.28 -15.81 12.46
CA ARG A 9 -7.28 -14.74 12.59
C ARG A 9 -6.75 -13.39 12.12
N ILE A 10 -5.51 -13.04 12.50
CA ILE A 10 -4.86 -11.80 12.06
C ILE A 10 -4.67 -11.82 10.54
N LEU A 11 -4.14 -12.91 9.98
CA LEU A 11 -3.96 -13.03 8.53
C LEU A 11 -5.29 -12.93 7.76
N GLY A 12 -6.36 -13.53 8.28
CA GLY A 12 -7.70 -13.42 7.70
C GLY A 12 -8.31 -12.02 7.79
N SER A 13 -7.78 -11.13 8.63
CA SER A 13 -8.22 -9.74 8.75
C SER A 13 -7.50 -8.79 7.79
N LEU A 14 -6.42 -9.22 7.14
CA LEU A 14 -5.69 -8.40 6.19
C LEU A 14 -6.42 -8.40 4.84
N HIS A 15 -6.57 -7.23 4.24
CA HIS A 15 -7.18 -7.05 2.94
C HIS A 15 -6.19 -6.37 2.00
N CYS A 16 -5.99 -6.97 0.83
CA CYS A 16 -5.16 -6.39 -0.22
C CYS A 16 -6.04 -5.56 -1.14
N GLU A 17 -5.75 -4.27 -1.24
CA GLU A 17 -6.50 -3.34 -2.07
C GLU A 17 -5.59 -2.57 -3.01
N ARG A 18 -6.14 -2.12 -4.16
CA ARG A 18 -5.43 -1.19 -5.04
C ARG A 18 -5.39 0.19 -4.38
N LEU A 19 -4.29 0.91 -4.57
CA LEU A 19 -4.14 2.27 -4.05
C LEU A 19 -5.25 3.20 -4.58
N SER A 20 -5.63 3.05 -5.85
CA SER A 20 -6.71 3.83 -6.49
C SER A 20 -8.12 3.33 -6.17
N SER A 21 -8.29 2.16 -5.54
CA SER A 21 -9.62 1.61 -5.22
C SER A 21 -10.37 2.40 -4.13
N ASN A 22 -9.64 3.11 -3.27
CA ASN A 22 -10.22 3.93 -2.21
C ASN A 22 -9.38 5.20 -2.03
N VAL A 23 -10.04 6.36 -2.04
CA VAL A 23 -9.36 7.66 -1.88
C VAL A 23 -8.67 7.80 -0.51
N ASP A 24 -9.17 7.11 0.52
CA ASP A 24 -8.53 7.11 1.84
C ASP A 24 -7.19 6.35 1.82
N ASN A 25 -6.97 5.44 0.87
CA ASN A 25 -5.70 4.72 0.71
C ASN A 25 -4.57 5.67 0.30
N PHE A 26 -4.89 6.78 -0.38
CA PHE A 26 -3.91 7.81 -0.72
C PHE A 26 -3.30 8.44 0.53
N ARG A 27 -4.10 8.65 1.59
CA ARG A 27 -3.60 9.22 2.84
C ARG A 27 -2.62 8.30 3.56
N LEU A 28 -2.66 6.99 3.31
CA LEU A 28 -1.75 6.03 3.92
C LEU A 28 -0.31 6.19 3.43
N VAL A 29 -0.12 6.74 2.22
CA VAL A 29 1.22 6.96 1.66
C VAL A 29 1.78 8.35 1.96
N ASP A 30 0.96 9.28 2.45
CA ASP A 30 1.39 10.66 2.80
C ASP A 30 2.52 10.66 3.83
N ASP A 31 2.43 9.82 4.87
CA ASP A 31 3.44 9.73 5.94
C ASP A 31 4.53 8.67 5.65
N PHE A 32 4.58 8.11 4.43
CA PHE A 32 5.57 7.10 4.08
C PHE A 32 7.00 7.67 4.14
N TYR A 33 7.89 6.96 4.82
CA TYR A 33 9.28 7.38 4.99
C TYR A 33 10.27 6.28 4.60
N ASN A 34 11.26 6.65 3.78
CA ASN A 34 12.40 5.80 3.45
C ASN A 34 13.69 6.63 3.33
N GLY A 35 14.50 6.63 4.39
CA GLY A 35 15.77 7.37 4.42
C GLY A 35 16.87 6.81 3.50
N ARG A 36 16.71 5.60 2.97
CA ARG A 36 17.68 5.01 2.02
C ARG A 36 17.38 5.35 0.58
N ASN A 37 16.11 5.52 0.25
CA ASN A 37 15.68 5.81 -1.10
C ASN A 37 14.63 6.93 -1.09
N PRO A 38 15.06 8.19 -1.19
CA PRO A 38 14.13 9.32 -1.26
C PRO A 38 13.27 9.34 -2.53
N SER A 39 13.72 8.72 -3.63
CA SER A 39 12.95 8.76 -4.88
C SER A 39 11.68 7.91 -4.77
N ILE A 40 11.73 6.77 -4.08
CA ILE A 40 10.52 5.97 -3.87
C ILE A 40 9.52 6.68 -2.96
N VAL A 41 9.98 7.49 -2.00
CA VAL A 41 9.09 8.34 -1.19
C VAL A 41 8.36 9.32 -2.10
N ASN A 42 9.11 10.02 -2.97
CA ASN A 42 8.53 10.97 -3.92
C ASN A 42 7.53 10.30 -4.88
N THR A 43 7.88 9.15 -5.44
CA THR A 43 6.99 8.40 -6.34
C THR A 43 5.71 7.97 -5.62
N LEU A 44 5.80 7.44 -4.40
CA LEU A 44 4.63 6.97 -3.65
C LEU A 44 3.71 8.14 -3.25
N GLN A 45 4.27 9.27 -2.81
CA GLN A 45 3.50 10.41 -2.35
C GLN A 45 2.90 11.26 -3.48
N ASN A 46 3.51 11.29 -4.67
CA ASN A 46 3.10 12.24 -5.72
C ASN A 46 2.61 11.59 -7.03
N GLU A 47 3.03 10.36 -7.34
CA GLU A 47 2.81 9.75 -8.66
C GLU A 47 1.95 8.48 -8.57
N ALA A 48 2.11 7.70 -7.50
CA ALA A 48 1.57 6.34 -7.42
C ALA A 48 0.05 6.24 -7.54
N TYR A 49 -0.70 7.20 -6.99
CA TYR A 49 -2.17 7.20 -7.10
C TYR A 49 -2.61 7.35 -8.56
N GLU A 50 -2.08 8.36 -9.25
CA GLU A 50 -2.40 8.62 -10.66
C GLU A 50 -1.90 7.49 -11.56
N ASP A 51 -0.73 6.93 -11.28
CA ASP A 51 -0.22 5.77 -12.01
C ASP A 51 -1.13 4.55 -11.86
N ASP A 52 -1.65 4.31 -10.66
CA ASP A 52 -2.57 3.21 -10.38
C ASP A 52 -3.95 3.42 -11.04
N ALA A 53 -4.50 4.63 -10.88
CA ALA A 53 -5.79 5.01 -11.43
C ALA A 53 -5.82 4.98 -12.96
N ASN A 54 -4.70 5.35 -13.60
CA ASN A 54 -4.54 5.31 -15.06
C ASN A 54 -3.99 3.98 -15.59
N HIS A 55 -3.92 2.95 -14.75
CA HIS A 55 -3.45 1.60 -15.10
C HIS A 55 -2.03 1.54 -15.68
N ARG A 56 -1.15 2.50 -15.33
CA ARG A 56 0.27 2.52 -15.75
C ARG A 56 1.10 1.56 -14.90
N VAL A 57 0.91 1.60 -13.59
CA VAL A 57 1.61 0.76 -12.61
C VAL A 57 0.61 0.37 -11.53
N ALA A 58 0.61 -0.89 -11.10
CA ALA A 58 -0.27 -1.34 -10.04
C ALA A 58 0.39 -1.17 -8.67
N TYR A 59 -0.27 -0.43 -7.78
CA TYR A 59 0.14 -0.28 -6.37
C TYR A 59 -0.89 -0.93 -5.45
N TYR A 60 -0.39 -1.70 -4.49
CA TYR A 60 -1.22 -2.43 -3.53
C TYR A 60 -0.88 -2.01 -2.09
N ILE A 61 -1.91 -1.91 -1.26
CA ILE A 61 -1.81 -1.73 0.18
C ILE A 61 -2.34 -2.97 0.90
N MET A 62 -1.83 -3.25 2.11
CA MET A 62 -2.22 -4.37 2.99
C MET A 62 -2.33 -3.92 4.43
#